data_AF-A0A7X6XK35-F1
#
_entry.id   AF-A0A7X6XK35-F1
#
_cell.length_a   1.000
_cell.length_b   1.000
_cell.length_c   1.000
_cell.angle_alpha   90.00
_cell.angle_beta   90.00
_cell.angle_gamma   90.00
#
_symmetry.space_group_name_H-M   'P 1'
#
loop_
_entity.id
_entity.type
_entity.pdbx_description
1 polymer ?
#
loop_
_entity_poly.entity_id
_entity_poly.type
_entity_poly.pdbx_seq_one_letter_code
_entity_poly.pdbx_strand_id
1 'polypeptide(L)'
;MLAYYTCARIKETLRECERLGINALVARADQHIMRLLHEYWNEGGTIQWLAQTAPEMGSLEDNIRRAKHFGAHACYIQGGVVDQHFERGQLEKLRAPLALIRELGMVPGIAAHQPAAHLEAQRLNLGQEFHLVCFYNLTGRRGRIEVADQEEQYLAEDREAAVAALQELERPCLAYKVFAAGRNDPVDALRFAYAHIRSTDAVVMGVYTKHQPDQVAENVRVALACMG
;
A
#
# COMPACT_ATOMS: atom_id res chain seq x y z
N MET A 1 -18.45 2.31 -9.80
CA MET A 1 -17.19 2.96 -9.38
C MET A 1 -16.95 4.25 -10.16
N LEU A 2 -16.72 4.20 -11.49
CA LEU A 2 -16.38 5.38 -12.31
C LEU A 2 -17.37 6.55 -12.21
N ALA A 3 -18.68 6.31 -12.33
CA ALA A 3 -19.69 7.37 -12.22
C ALA A 3 -19.85 7.93 -10.80
N TYR A 4 -19.37 7.19 -9.78
CA TYR A 4 -19.50 7.62 -8.39
C TYR A 4 -18.30 8.45 -7.95
N TYR A 5 -17.07 7.95 -8.16
CA TYR A 5 -15.86 8.67 -7.80
C TYR A 5 -15.43 9.64 -8.91
N THR A 6 -16.06 10.81 -8.88
CA THR A 6 -15.55 11.99 -9.60
C THR A 6 -14.32 12.54 -8.88
N CYS A 7 -13.50 13.34 -9.57
CA CYS A 7 -12.36 14.02 -8.96
C CYS A 7 -12.79 14.83 -7.72
N ALA A 8 -13.93 15.52 -7.78
CA ALA A 8 -14.47 16.28 -6.65
C ALA A 8 -14.74 15.39 -5.42
N ARG A 9 -15.40 14.25 -5.59
CA ARG A 9 -15.70 13.33 -4.49
C ARG A 9 -14.47 12.66 -3.91
N ILE A 10 -13.47 12.36 -4.74
CA ILE A 10 -12.18 11.85 -4.25
C ILE A 10 -11.53 12.93 -3.38
N LYS A 11 -11.47 14.19 -3.84
CA LYS A 11 -10.92 15.31 -3.05
C LYS A 11 -11.70 15.55 -1.75
N GLU A 12 -13.03 15.49 -1.77
CA GLU A 12 -13.89 15.56 -0.56
C GLU A 12 -13.52 14.44 0.43
N THR A 13 -13.33 13.22 -0.07
CA THR A 13 -12.91 12.08 0.77
C THR A 13 -11.52 12.31 1.37
N LEU A 14 -10.58 12.85 0.60
CA LEU A 14 -9.25 13.20 1.10
C LEU A 14 -9.31 14.30 2.18
N ARG A 15 -10.15 15.33 1.99
CA ARG A 15 -10.38 16.36 3.04
C ARG A 15 -10.95 15.76 4.31
N GLU A 16 -11.87 14.82 4.19
CA GLU A 16 -12.42 14.13 5.34
C GLU A 16 -11.35 13.28 6.06
N CYS A 17 -10.48 12.60 5.30
CA CYS A 17 -9.31 11.92 5.86
C CYS A 17 -8.44 12.90 6.67
N GLU A 18 -8.06 14.04 6.09
CA GLU A 18 -7.26 15.08 6.77
C GLU A 18 -7.94 15.60 8.03
N ARG A 19 -9.24 15.91 7.96
CA ARG A 19 -10.03 16.42 9.08
C ARG A 19 -10.07 15.44 10.25
N LEU A 20 -10.03 14.15 9.96
CA LEU A 20 -10.02 13.07 10.96
C LEU A 20 -8.60 12.69 11.41
N GLY A 21 -7.56 13.41 10.97
CA GLY A 21 -6.17 13.21 11.39
C GLY A 21 -5.38 12.20 10.56
N ILE A 22 -5.96 11.65 9.47
CA ILE A 22 -5.20 10.83 8.52
C ILE A 22 -4.36 11.76 7.65
N ASN A 23 -3.05 11.52 7.61
CA ASN A 23 -2.10 12.37 6.90
C ASN A 23 -1.42 11.70 5.70
N ALA A 24 -1.73 10.44 5.41
CA ALA A 24 -1.06 9.65 4.37
C ALA A 24 -2.05 8.95 3.44
N LEU A 25 -1.70 8.88 2.16
CA LEU A 25 -2.42 8.19 1.11
C LEU A 25 -1.49 7.21 0.38
N VAL A 26 -1.91 5.95 0.30
CA VAL A 26 -1.32 4.97 -0.62
C VAL A 26 -2.12 4.99 -1.92
N ALA A 27 -1.50 5.44 -3.01
CA ALA A 27 -2.16 5.49 -4.32
C ALA A 27 -1.16 5.33 -5.48
N ARG A 28 -1.66 4.96 -6.65
CA ARG A 28 -0.85 4.67 -7.84
C ARG A 28 -0.23 5.91 -8.46
N ALA A 29 0.95 5.76 -9.03
CA ALA A 29 1.60 6.76 -9.89
C ALA A 29 1.08 6.65 -11.34
N ASP A 30 -0.24 6.74 -11.51
CA ASP A 30 -0.89 6.82 -12.82
C ASP A 30 -1.32 8.25 -13.15
N GLN A 31 -1.73 8.49 -14.40
CA GLN A 31 -2.08 9.84 -14.88
C GLN A 31 -3.23 10.47 -14.09
N HIS A 32 -4.21 9.66 -13.69
CA HIS A 32 -5.40 10.13 -13.01
C HIS A 32 -5.07 10.61 -11.59
N ILE A 33 -4.39 9.76 -10.81
CA ILE A 33 -4.02 10.07 -9.43
C ILE A 33 -3.00 11.21 -9.38
N MET A 34 -1.99 11.21 -10.25
CA MET A 34 -0.99 12.29 -10.29
C MET A 34 -1.65 13.65 -10.56
N ARG A 35 -2.54 13.72 -11.56
CA ARG A 35 -3.27 14.95 -11.87
C ARG A 35 -4.19 15.36 -10.73
N LEU A 36 -4.91 14.40 -10.14
CA LEU A 36 -5.86 14.64 -9.07
C LEU A 36 -5.19 15.22 -7.83
N LEU A 37 -4.07 14.62 -7.40
CA LEU A 37 -3.34 15.09 -6.22
C LEU A 37 -2.70 16.45 -6.45
N HIS A 38 -2.18 16.71 -7.67
CA HIS A 38 -1.68 18.04 -8.01
C HIS A 38 -2.74 19.13 -7.84
N GLU A 39 -3.95 18.90 -8.34
CA GLU A 39 -5.06 19.85 -8.12
C GLU A 39 -5.46 19.94 -6.63
N TYR A 40 -5.49 18.81 -5.94
CA TYR A 40 -5.83 18.77 -4.51
C TYR A 40 -4.88 19.62 -3.66
N TRP A 41 -3.56 19.54 -3.90
CA TRP A 41 -2.58 20.39 -3.22
C TRP A 41 -2.69 21.86 -3.62
N ASN A 42 -2.97 22.17 -4.89
CA ASN A 42 -3.24 23.55 -5.33
C ASN A 42 -4.48 24.16 -4.66
N GLU A 43 -5.42 23.32 -4.23
CA GLU A 43 -6.61 23.71 -3.45
C GLU A 43 -6.34 23.76 -1.93
N GLY A 44 -5.09 23.56 -1.49
CA GLY A 44 -4.67 23.59 -0.08
C GLY A 44 -4.69 22.24 0.62
N GLY A 45 -4.71 21.13 -0.12
CA GLY A 45 -4.47 19.78 0.39
C GLY A 45 -3.10 19.66 1.05
N THR A 46 -2.97 18.72 1.98
CA THR A 46 -1.75 18.45 2.77
C THR A 46 -1.42 16.96 2.90
N ILE A 47 -2.30 16.06 2.42
CA ILE A 47 -2.08 14.62 2.47
C ILE A 47 -0.74 14.23 1.83
N GLN A 48 0.02 13.38 2.52
CA GLN A 48 1.29 12.85 2.05
C GLN A 48 1.06 11.64 1.16
N TRP A 49 1.67 11.62 -0.01
CA TRP A 49 1.47 10.57 -0.98
C TRP A 49 2.61 9.53 -0.97
N LEU A 50 2.25 8.28 -0.69
CA LEU A 50 3.08 7.09 -0.83
C LEU A 50 2.74 6.43 -2.16
N ALA A 51 3.55 6.73 -3.18
CA ALA A 51 3.30 6.37 -4.57
C ALA A 51 3.59 4.89 -4.85
N GLN A 52 2.57 4.15 -5.28
CA GLN A 52 2.75 2.82 -5.89
C GLN A 52 3.21 2.98 -7.32
N THR A 53 4.31 2.33 -7.71
CA THR A 53 4.71 2.29 -9.12
C THR A 53 3.65 1.59 -9.99
N ALA A 54 3.41 2.10 -11.18
CA ALA A 54 2.45 1.56 -12.14
C ALA A 54 3.20 0.97 -13.37
N PRO A 55 3.33 -0.36 -13.50
CA PRO A 55 4.14 -0.97 -14.57
C PRO A 55 3.63 -0.68 -15.99
N GLU A 56 2.34 -0.40 -16.15
CA GLU A 56 1.73 -0.01 -17.41
C GLU A 56 2.06 1.43 -17.85
N MET A 57 2.67 2.23 -16.98
CA MET A 57 3.00 3.65 -17.22
C MET A 57 4.38 3.87 -17.86
N GLY A 58 4.97 2.82 -18.43
CA GLY A 58 6.28 2.85 -19.09
C GLY A 58 7.36 2.19 -18.24
N SER A 59 8.59 2.68 -18.35
CA SER A 59 9.69 2.15 -17.54
C SER A 59 9.48 2.45 -16.06
N LEU A 60 9.96 1.56 -15.18
CA LEU A 60 9.91 1.75 -13.73
C LEU A 60 10.58 3.07 -13.32
N GLU A 61 11.73 3.39 -13.93
CA GLU A 61 12.47 4.62 -13.66
C GLU A 61 11.68 5.88 -14.05
N ASP A 62 11.07 5.90 -15.24
CA ASP A 62 10.24 7.04 -15.67
C ASP A 62 9.04 7.22 -14.75
N ASN A 63 8.42 6.12 -14.30
CA ASN A 63 7.29 6.19 -13.39
C ASN A 63 7.69 6.74 -12.00
N ILE A 64 8.84 6.32 -11.47
CA ILE A 64 9.43 6.86 -10.24
C ILE A 64 9.70 8.37 -10.39
N ARG A 65 10.30 8.80 -11.50
CA ARG A 65 10.58 10.23 -11.75
C ARG A 65 9.31 11.05 -11.84
N ARG A 66 8.25 10.52 -12.47
CA ARG A 66 6.93 11.17 -12.51
C ARG A 66 6.31 11.27 -11.12
N ALA A 67 6.35 10.20 -10.33
CA ALA A 67 5.86 10.23 -8.95
C ALA A 67 6.54 11.35 -8.15
N LYS A 68 7.87 11.49 -8.25
CA LYS A 68 8.59 12.61 -7.63
C LYS A 68 8.13 13.96 -8.17
N HIS A 69 8.07 14.12 -9.49
CA HIS A 69 7.68 15.38 -10.14
C HIS A 69 6.31 15.87 -9.66
N PHE A 70 5.38 14.94 -9.43
CA PHE A 70 4.05 15.25 -8.94
C PHE A 70 3.95 15.40 -7.42
N GLY A 71 5.02 15.22 -6.64
CA GLY A 71 5.02 15.51 -5.20
C GLY A 71 4.89 14.29 -4.28
N ALA A 72 5.21 13.09 -4.76
CA ALA A 72 5.30 11.92 -3.88
C ALA A 72 6.34 12.13 -2.77
N HIS A 73 5.99 11.70 -1.55
CA HIS A 73 6.86 11.76 -0.37
C HIS A 73 7.63 10.44 -0.21
N ALA A 74 6.99 9.34 -0.57
CA ALA A 74 7.59 8.03 -0.67
C ALA A 74 7.17 7.37 -1.99
N CYS A 75 7.97 6.42 -2.45
CA CYS A 75 7.60 5.59 -3.59
C CYS A 75 7.96 4.14 -3.30
N TYR A 76 7.09 3.22 -3.70
CA TYR A 76 7.33 1.80 -3.53
C TYR A 76 7.06 1.00 -4.79
N ILE A 77 7.87 -0.04 -4.97
CA ILE A 77 7.74 -0.96 -6.09
C ILE A 77 6.53 -1.85 -5.85
N GLN A 78 5.64 -1.92 -6.84
CA GLN A 78 4.36 -2.63 -6.78
C GLN A 78 4.53 -4.13 -6.43
N GLY A 79 3.60 -4.66 -5.64
CA GLY A 79 3.57 -6.06 -5.19
C GLY A 79 3.80 -7.10 -6.29
N GLY A 80 3.02 -7.05 -7.37
CA GLY A 80 3.17 -8.00 -8.47
C GLY A 80 4.53 -7.94 -9.18
N VAL A 81 5.18 -6.77 -9.22
CA VAL A 81 6.53 -6.62 -9.76
C VAL A 81 7.54 -7.26 -8.81
N VAL A 82 7.48 -6.95 -7.51
CA VAL A 82 8.39 -7.52 -6.50
C VAL A 82 8.27 -9.04 -6.44
N ASP A 83 7.05 -9.57 -6.40
CA ASP A 83 6.79 -11.01 -6.40
C ASP A 83 7.36 -11.68 -7.65
N GLN A 84 7.20 -11.09 -8.84
CA GLN A 84 7.77 -11.62 -10.08
C GLN A 84 9.31 -11.68 -10.02
N HIS A 85 9.95 -10.65 -9.47
CA HIS A 85 11.40 -10.64 -9.27
C HIS A 85 11.83 -11.69 -8.24
N PHE A 86 11.07 -11.89 -7.17
CA PHE A 86 11.31 -12.91 -6.17
C PHE A 86 11.20 -14.32 -6.74
N GLU A 87 10.11 -14.65 -7.43
CA GLU A 87 9.88 -15.95 -8.09
C GLU A 87 11.00 -16.32 -9.07
N ARG A 88 11.66 -15.31 -9.67
CA ARG A 88 12.75 -15.51 -10.64
C ARG A 88 14.14 -15.52 -9.99
N GLY A 89 14.26 -15.33 -8.68
CA GLY A 89 15.57 -15.17 -8.01
C GLY A 89 16.30 -13.90 -8.43
N GLN A 90 15.56 -12.84 -8.75
CA GLN A 90 16.05 -11.59 -9.35
C GLN A 90 15.73 -10.34 -8.51
N LEU A 91 15.50 -10.48 -7.20
CA LEU A 91 15.20 -9.35 -6.32
C LEU A 91 16.32 -8.30 -6.28
N GLU A 92 17.58 -8.69 -6.45
CA GLU A 92 18.70 -7.74 -6.49
C GLU A 92 18.57 -6.68 -7.60
N LYS A 93 17.83 -6.98 -8.68
CA LYS A 93 17.54 -6.00 -9.74
C LYS A 93 16.76 -4.78 -9.23
N LEU A 94 16.09 -4.90 -8.08
CA LEU A 94 15.35 -3.81 -7.46
C LEU A 94 16.25 -2.81 -6.70
N ARG A 95 17.54 -3.10 -6.53
CA ARG A 95 18.48 -2.18 -5.85
C ARG A 95 18.61 -0.84 -6.57
N ALA A 96 18.73 -0.86 -7.91
CA ALA A 96 18.82 0.35 -8.71
C ALA A 96 17.57 1.25 -8.64
N PRO A 97 16.33 0.75 -8.84
CA PRO A 97 15.15 1.59 -8.68
C PRO A 97 14.94 2.07 -7.24
N LEU A 98 15.26 1.28 -6.21
CA LEU A 98 15.22 1.75 -4.81
C LEU A 98 16.23 2.88 -4.54
N ALA A 99 17.44 2.77 -5.08
CA ALA A 99 18.43 3.84 -5.01
C ALA A 99 17.95 5.11 -5.71
N LEU A 100 17.35 5.00 -6.90
CA LEU A 100 16.76 6.12 -7.62
C LEU A 100 15.67 6.84 -6.80
N ILE A 101 14.79 6.08 -6.14
CA ILE A 101 13.75 6.66 -5.26
C ILE A 101 14.40 7.52 -4.17
N ARG A 102 15.45 7.00 -3.52
CA ARG A 102 16.21 7.73 -2.50
C ARG A 102 16.93 8.96 -3.06
N GLU A 103 17.60 8.84 -4.22
CA GLU A 103 18.32 9.94 -4.89
C GLU A 103 17.38 11.10 -5.25
N LEU A 104 16.14 10.80 -5.61
CA LEU A 104 15.10 11.80 -5.86
C LEU A 104 14.53 12.41 -4.56
N GLY A 105 15.05 12.05 -3.40
CA GLY A 105 14.62 12.56 -2.10
C GLY A 105 13.23 12.07 -1.70
N MET A 106 12.88 10.82 -2.02
CA MET A 106 11.70 10.12 -1.52
C MET A 106 12.12 8.95 -0.64
N VAL A 107 11.24 8.49 0.24
CA VAL A 107 11.47 7.25 1.00
C VAL A 107 11.24 6.03 0.09
N PRO A 108 12.22 5.12 -0.08
CA PRO A 108 12.09 3.91 -0.90
C PRO A 108 11.36 2.80 -0.15
N GLY A 109 10.41 2.13 -0.82
CA GLY A 109 9.72 0.98 -0.25
C GLY A 109 9.46 -0.14 -1.26
N ILE A 110 8.94 -1.25 -0.75
CA ILE A 110 8.45 -2.37 -1.57
C ILE A 110 7.10 -2.84 -1.04
N ALA A 111 6.22 -3.27 -1.94
CA ALA A 111 5.07 -4.10 -1.59
C ALA A 111 5.35 -5.53 -2.07
N ALA A 112 4.79 -6.53 -1.42
CA ALA A 112 4.76 -7.90 -1.92
C ALA A 112 3.52 -8.62 -1.37
N HIS A 113 3.02 -9.61 -2.10
CA HIS A 113 2.00 -10.51 -1.56
C HIS A 113 2.64 -11.66 -0.77
N GLN A 114 3.89 -12.01 -1.11
CA GLN A 114 4.62 -13.10 -0.47
C GLN A 114 5.45 -12.57 0.71
N PRO A 115 5.20 -13.00 1.95
CA PRO A 115 6.01 -12.58 3.10
C PRO A 115 7.51 -12.87 2.92
N ALA A 116 7.84 -14.00 2.29
CA ALA A 116 9.22 -14.38 2.00
C ALA A 116 9.97 -13.39 1.08
N ALA A 117 9.26 -12.69 0.17
CA ALA A 117 9.89 -11.69 -0.68
C ALA A 117 10.38 -10.48 0.14
N HIS A 118 9.65 -10.11 1.19
CA HIS A 118 10.07 -9.05 2.10
C HIS A 118 11.29 -9.45 2.94
N LEU A 119 11.28 -10.66 3.50
CA LEU A 119 12.39 -11.19 4.29
C LEU A 119 13.66 -11.31 3.44
N GLU A 120 13.53 -11.79 2.20
CA GLU A 120 14.66 -11.88 1.28
C GLU A 120 15.18 -10.50 0.87
N ALA A 121 14.30 -9.53 0.61
CA ALA A 121 14.70 -8.16 0.35
C ALA A 121 15.45 -7.52 1.53
N GLN A 122 15.06 -7.84 2.78
CA GLN A 122 15.78 -7.42 3.98
C GLN A 122 17.15 -8.11 4.06
N ARG A 123 17.21 -9.43 3.87
CA ARG A 123 18.46 -10.21 3.89
C ARG A 123 19.48 -9.72 2.86
N LEU A 124 19.01 -9.36 1.66
CA LEU A 124 19.83 -8.78 0.58
C LEU A 124 20.17 -7.29 0.80
N ASN A 125 19.57 -6.65 1.81
CA ASN A 125 19.70 -5.23 2.10
C ASN A 125 19.52 -4.36 0.85
N LEU A 126 18.39 -4.50 0.14
CA LEU A 126 18.19 -3.86 -1.18
C LEU A 126 18.12 -2.33 -1.12
N GLY A 127 17.93 -1.76 0.07
CA GLY A 127 17.87 -0.31 0.29
C GLY A 127 16.46 0.24 0.51
N GLN A 128 15.45 -0.63 0.62
CA GLN A 128 14.11 -0.27 1.07
C GLN A 128 14.11 0.20 2.53
N GLU A 129 13.26 1.16 2.84
CA GLU A 129 13.09 1.76 4.16
C GLU A 129 11.71 1.50 4.77
N PHE A 130 10.76 0.96 3.99
CA PHE A 130 9.49 0.44 4.48
C PHE A 130 8.95 -0.69 3.60
N HIS A 131 8.01 -1.45 4.16
CA HIS A 131 7.37 -2.59 3.51
C HIS A 131 5.85 -2.40 3.51
N LEU A 132 5.17 -2.56 2.37
CA LEU A 132 3.72 -2.83 2.36
C LEU A 132 3.51 -4.34 2.38
N VAL A 133 3.06 -4.86 3.53
CA VAL A 133 2.92 -6.30 3.76
C VAL A 133 1.46 -6.71 3.60
N CYS A 134 1.20 -7.61 2.67
CA CYS A 134 -0.14 -8.15 2.48
C CYS A 134 -0.45 -9.16 3.58
N PHE A 135 -1.62 -9.06 4.22
CA PHE A 135 -2.09 -10.07 5.17
C PHE A 135 -2.50 -11.38 4.49
N TYR A 136 -2.65 -11.39 3.17
CA TYR A 136 -3.12 -12.55 2.44
C TYR A 136 -2.21 -12.80 1.26
N ASN A 137 -1.57 -13.96 1.27
CA ASN A 137 -0.66 -14.37 0.24
C ASN A 137 -1.45 -14.68 -1.02
N LEU A 138 -1.04 -14.04 -2.11
CA LEU A 138 -1.63 -14.23 -3.42
C LEU A 138 -0.66 -15.00 -4.33
N THR A 139 0.11 -15.95 -3.75
CA THR A 139 1.01 -16.83 -4.50
C THR A 139 0.32 -17.51 -5.67
N GLY A 140 1.04 -17.64 -6.79
CA GLY A 140 0.57 -18.30 -8.01
C GLY A 140 -0.11 -17.35 -8.98
N ARG A 141 -1.12 -17.84 -9.70
CA ARG A 141 -1.95 -17.01 -10.61
C ARG A 141 -2.59 -15.79 -9.90
N ARG A 142 -2.66 -15.82 -8.56
CA ARG A 142 -3.35 -14.87 -7.66
C ARG A 142 -2.76 -13.47 -7.53
N GLY A 143 -1.51 -13.27 -7.98
CA GLY A 143 -0.85 -11.96 -7.99
C GLY A 143 -0.48 -11.46 -9.39
N ARG A 144 -0.81 -12.21 -10.44
CA ARG A 144 -0.40 -11.91 -11.82
C ARG A 144 -1.46 -11.04 -12.48
N ILE A 145 -1.08 -9.82 -12.88
CA ILE A 145 -1.96 -8.85 -13.57
C ILE A 145 -2.64 -9.46 -14.81
N GLU A 146 -1.98 -10.42 -15.46
CA GLU A 146 -2.44 -11.08 -16.69
C GLU A 146 -3.35 -12.30 -16.46
N VAL A 147 -3.50 -12.75 -15.21
CA VAL A 147 -4.28 -13.95 -14.90
C VAL A 147 -5.29 -13.59 -13.81
N ALA A 148 -6.53 -13.38 -14.22
CA ALA A 148 -7.62 -13.22 -13.27
C ALA A 148 -7.77 -14.50 -12.45
N ASP A 149 -7.85 -14.35 -11.13
CA ASP A 149 -8.28 -15.44 -10.28
C ASP A 149 -9.68 -15.89 -10.64
N GLN A 150 -9.89 -17.21 -10.69
CA GLN A 150 -11.25 -17.73 -10.74
C GLN A 150 -11.96 -17.45 -9.40
N GLU A 151 -11.23 -17.51 -8.27
CA GLU A 151 -11.68 -17.11 -6.94
C GLU A 151 -10.51 -16.60 -6.07
N GLU A 152 -10.63 -15.40 -5.51
CA GLU A 152 -9.71 -14.88 -4.49
C GLU A 152 -9.86 -15.69 -3.19
N GLN A 153 -8.75 -16.18 -2.63
CA GLN A 153 -8.74 -16.86 -1.33
C GLN A 153 -8.07 -16.00 -0.26
N TYR A 154 -8.61 -16.11 0.96
CA TYR A 154 -8.18 -15.37 2.13
C TYR A 154 -7.99 -16.37 3.28
N LEU A 155 -6.93 -17.17 3.21
CA LEU A 155 -6.70 -18.27 4.13
C LEU A 155 -6.14 -17.77 5.47
N ALA A 156 -6.41 -18.48 6.56
CA ALA A 156 -5.92 -18.08 7.88
C ALA A 156 -4.40 -18.23 7.97
N GLU A 157 -3.85 -19.26 7.32
CA GLU A 157 -2.44 -19.59 7.24
C GLU A 157 -1.64 -18.47 6.55
N ASP A 158 -2.24 -17.81 5.55
CA ASP A 158 -1.63 -16.66 4.88
C ASP A 158 -1.42 -15.50 5.85
N ARG A 159 -2.44 -15.25 6.69
CA ARG A 159 -2.43 -14.21 7.71
C ARG A 159 -1.40 -14.50 8.80
N GLU A 160 -1.28 -15.76 9.21
CA GLU A 160 -0.26 -16.20 10.17
C GLU A 160 1.16 -16.01 9.60
N ALA A 161 1.38 -16.38 8.33
CA ALA A 161 2.67 -16.16 7.67
C ALA A 161 3.04 -14.68 7.53
N ALA A 162 2.06 -13.82 7.22
CA ALA A 162 2.26 -12.37 7.17
C ALA A 162 2.66 -11.81 8.54
N VAL A 163 1.99 -12.24 9.61
CA VAL A 163 2.32 -11.86 10.99
C VAL A 163 3.72 -12.30 11.39
N ALA A 164 4.10 -13.54 11.08
CA ALA A 164 5.45 -14.03 11.35
C ALA A 164 6.51 -13.14 10.68
N ALA A 165 6.31 -12.78 9.41
CA ALA A 165 7.24 -11.87 8.73
C ALA A 165 7.24 -10.46 9.33
N LEU A 166 6.08 -9.91 9.72
CA LEU A 166 6.01 -8.59 10.38
C LEU A 166 6.87 -8.54 11.65
N GLN A 167 6.92 -9.64 12.41
CA GLN A 167 7.73 -9.75 13.62
C GLN A 167 9.25 -9.80 13.34
N GLU A 168 9.66 -10.29 12.18
CA GLU A 168 11.07 -10.40 11.78
C GLU A 168 11.59 -9.17 11.00
N LEU A 169 10.71 -8.42 10.33
CA LEU A 169 11.09 -7.25 9.55
C LEU A 169 11.53 -6.10 10.46
N GLU A 170 12.70 -5.51 10.18
CA GLU A 170 13.30 -4.45 10.98
C GLU A 170 12.80 -3.05 10.58
N ARG A 171 12.35 -2.91 9.32
CA ARG A 171 11.87 -1.64 8.78
C ARG A 171 10.36 -1.47 9.02
N PRO A 172 9.87 -0.22 9.16
CA PRO A 172 8.45 0.05 9.28
C PRO A 172 7.59 -0.67 8.24
N CYS A 173 6.48 -1.22 8.69
CA CYS A 173 5.56 -2.00 7.87
C CYS A 173 4.19 -1.33 7.77
N LEU A 174 3.62 -1.36 6.57
CA LEU A 174 2.26 -0.92 6.27
C LEU A 174 1.44 -2.17 5.91
N ALA A 175 0.68 -2.68 6.88
CA ALA A 175 -0.16 -3.86 6.72
C ALA A 175 -1.38 -3.53 5.84
N TYR A 176 -1.64 -4.33 4.80
CA TYR A 176 -2.81 -4.13 3.93
C TYR A 176 -3.60 -5.43 3.68
N LYS A 177 -4.83 -5.27 3.17
CA LYS A 177 -5.85 -6.32 3.01
C LYS A 177 -6.33 -6.98 4.32
N VAL A 178 -6.15 -6.33 5.47
CA VAL A 178 -6.56 -6.88 6.79
C VAL A 178 -8.02 -7.35 6.87
N PHE A 179 -8.92 -6.77 6.06
CA PHE A 179 -10.36 -7.09 6.03
C PHE A 179 -10.75 -8.24 5.08
N ALA A 180 -9.82 -8.85 4.36
CA ALA A 180 -10.11 -9.95 3.42
C ALA A 180 -11.22 -9.64 2.39
N ALA A 181 -11.18 -8.42 1.84
CA ALA A 181 -12.24 -7.86 0.97
C ALA A 181 -13.64 -7.90 1.62
N GLY A 182 -13.71 -7.59 2.91
CA GLY A 182 -14.96 -7.50 3.68
C GLY A 182 -15.45 -8.84 4.26
N ARG A 183 -14.65 -9.91 4.17
CA ARG A 183 -15.00 -11.22 4.75
C ARG A 183 -14.75 -11.32 6.25
N ASN A 184 -13.84 -10.50 6.78
CA ASN A 184 -13.60 -10.43 8.21
C ASN A 184 -14.46 -9.34 8.85
N ASP A 185 -14.88 -9.58 10.09
CA ASP A 185 -15.39 -8.51 10.95
C ASP A 185 -14.32 -7.41 11.13
N PRO A 186 -14.65 -6.12 10.93
CA PRO A 186 -13.66 -5.04 11.02
C PRO A 186 -12.98 -4.92 12.39
N VAL A 187 -13.71 -5.16 13.49
CA VAL A 187 -13.16 -5.05 14.85
C VAL A 187 -12.18 -6.19 15.10
N ASP A 188 -12.56 -7.43 14.77
CA ASP A 188 -11.69 -8.58 14.96
C ASP A 188 -10.44 -8.50 14.07
N ALA A 189 -10.61 -8.06 12.81
CA ALA A 189 -9.49 -7.86 11.89
C ALA A 189 -8.49 -6.80 12.39
N LEU A 190 -8.98 -5.66 12.89
CA LEU A 190 -8.13 -4.59 13.39
C LEU A 190 -7.47 -4.97 14.71
N ARG A 191 -8.18 -5.59 15.65
CA ARG A 191 -7.58 -6.11 16.89
C ARG A 191 -6.47 -7.11 16.59
N PHE A 192 -6.71 -8.03 15.66
CA PHE A 192 -5.70 -8.98 15.23
C PHE A 192 -4.50 -8.26 14.60
N ALA A 193 -4.71 -7.29 13.72
CA ALA A 193 -3.60 -6.54 13.11
C ALA A 193 -2.80 -5.77 14.16
N TYR A 194 -3.45 -4.98 15.03
CA TYR A 194 -2.79 -4.18 16.06
C TYR A 194 -2.06 -5.00 17.11
N ALA A 195 -2.50 -6.23 17.40
CA ALA A 195 -1.79 -7.14 18.28
C ALA A 195 -0.44 -7.63 17.70
N HIS A 196 -0.21 -7.48 16.39
CA HIS A 196 0.94 -8.08 15.69
C HIS A 196 1.82 -7.09 14.92
N ILE A 197 1.41 -5.82 14.80
CA ILE A 197 2.25 -4.77 14.22
C ILE A 197 2.91 -3.94 15.33
N ARG A 198 4.02 -3.28 15.03
CA ARG A 198 4.71 -2.38 15.98
C ARG A 198 4.05 -1.00 16.01
N SER A 199 4.38 -0.20 17.03
CA SER A 199 3.93 1.21 17.12
C SER A 199 4.46 2.11 16.00
N THR A 200 5.50 1.69 15.28
CA THR A 200 6.05 2.37 14.10
C THR A 200 5.40 1.93 12.79
N ASP A 201 4.54 0.92 12.84
CA ASP A 201 3.84 0.36 11.68
C ASP A 201 2.44 0.98 11.55
N ALA A 202 1.77 0.74 10.43
CA ALA A 202 0.39 1.20 10.23
C ALA A 202 -0.45 0.21 9.43
N VAL A 203 -1.78 0.38 9.48
CA VAL A 203 -2.74 -0.38 8.67
C VAL A 203 -3.26 0.50 7.53
N VAL A 204 -3.21 -0.03 6.31
CA VAL A 204 -3.75 0.62 5.10
C VAL A 204 -5.18 0.14 4.89
N MET A 205 -6.14 1.05 5.04
CA MET A 205 -7.58 0.77 4.89
C MET A 205 -8.13 1.39 3.61
N GLY A 206 -8.75 0.58 2.77
CA GLY A 206 -9.50 1.05 1.60
C GLY A 206 -10.88 1.58 2.01
N VAL A 207 -11.37 2.58 1.29
CA VAL A 207 -12.71 3.16 1.52
C VAL A 207 -13.53 3.21 0.23
N TYR A 208 -14.81 2.88 0.36
CA TYR A 208 -15.83 2.99 -0.66
C TYR A 208 -17.11 3.66 -0.13
N THR A 209 -17.12 4.99 -0.18
CA THR A 209 -18.13 5.84 0.47
C THR A 209 -19.52 5.82 -0.20
N LYS A 210 -19.69 5.14 -1.34
CA LYS A 210 -20.99 5.04 -2.04
C LYS A 210 -22.09 4.42 -1.18
N HIS A 211 -21.76 3.35 -0.48
CA HIS A 211 -22.73 2.59 0.31
C HIS A 211 -22.64 2.92 1.81
N GLN A 212 -21.60 3.63 2.22
CA GLN A 212 -21.35 4.04 3.60
C GLN A 212 -20.67 5.42 3.57
N PRO A 213 -21.45 6.52 3.47
CA PRO A 213 -20.89 7.87 3.31
C PRO A 213 -19.90 8.27 4.42
N ASP A 214 -20.15 7.84 5.65
CA ASP A 214 -19.32 8.15 6.83
C ASP A 214 -18.22 7.11 7.08
N GLN A 215 -17.90 6.25 6.12
CA GLN A 215 -16.97 5.12 6.31
C GLN A 215 -15.58 5.55 6.80
N VAL A 216 -15.08 6.72 6.41
CA VAL A 216 -13.79 7.23 6.90
C VAL A 216 -13.85 7.48 8.41
N ALA A 217 -14.88 8.17 8.89
CA ALA A 217 -15.09 8.45 10.31
C ALA A 217 -15.31 7.17 11.11
N GLU A 218 -16.08 6.22 10.56
CA GLU A 218 -16.31 4.92 11.19
C GLU A 218 -15.01 4.11 11.30
N ASN A 219 -14.23 4.02 10.22
CA ASN A 219 -12.93 3.34 10.23
C ASN A 219 -11.98 3.94 11.26
N VAL A 220 -11.89 5.28 11.35
CA VAL A 220 -11.07 5.96 12.36
C VAL A 220 -11.54 5.63 13.77
N ARG A 221 -12.84 5.72 14.05
CA ARG A 221 -13.42 5.40 15.36
C ARG A 221 -13.11 3.95 15.77
N VAL A 222 -13.32 2.99 14.87
CA VAL A 222 -13.06 1.57 15.14
C VAL A 222 -11.57 1.32 15.31
N ALA A 223 -10.72 1.90 14.46
CA ALA A 223 -9.28 1.79 14.58
C ALA A 223 -8.78 2.26 15.95
N LEU A 224 -9.17 3.47 16.38
CA LEU A 224 -8.80 4.01 17.69
C LEU A 224 -9.26 3.12 18.85
N ALA A 225 -10.47 2.55 18.76
CA ALA A 225 -10.99 1.64 19.79
C ALA A 225 -10.26 0.28 19.84
N CYS A 226 -9.53 -0.09 18.78
CA CYS A 226 -8.80 -1.36 18.69
C CYS A 226 -7.30 -1.23 19.02
N MET A 227 -6.75 -0.01 19.06
CA MET A 227 -5.31 0.20 19.30
C MET A 227 -4.86 -0.02 20.76
N GLY A 228 -5.79 -0.16 21.71
CA GLY A 228 -5.48 -0.35 23.13
C GLY A 228 -5.23 0.96 23.85
#